data_AF-A0A6N0LJP9-F1
#
_entry.id   AF-A0A6N0LJP9-F1
#
_cell.length_a   1.000
_cell.length_b   1.000
_cell.length_c   1.000
_cell.angle_alpha   90.00
_cell.angle_beta   90.00
_cell.angle_gamma   90.00
#
_symmetry.space_group_name_H-M   'P 1'
#
loop_
_entity.id
_entity.type
_entity.pdbx_description
1 polymer ?
#
loop_
_entity_poly.entity_id
_entity_poly.type
_entity_poly.pdbx_seq_one_letter_code
_entity_poly.pdbx_strand_id
1 'polypeptide(L)'
;MSNPVSLSNSCILLAGSISLTTNDDQIDKAHSFVEALVTEVINAGGSFIGYFSAEPVNQTQKSLVFDWTIARKINELTQGIENKIFLKIVASNDRLQFKTNSEQRRLLNSMIARGVAEHICIDDEILTGSNVGEEQIEHATAMIALGGGKGVLDRAHKMVKKGLPILPLDLQIGSNKEDGNGALGLLKKFRDTPQTYLQNTGSTVVKSISALSLEEPVLEFSQIAKRIITIFYKEEQARHAALPPDVLVLTALPIELSAARQALNINEGVQPIVTSTGLHVWKTEIIRNDGIRANCAIACFSSAGNVDASSITTTLLIELQPKNVIMLGIAAGMREKCALGEVVLSEQVVAYEGAALIEGGATEHRPKSTVLDLKVRQDVSTYLSNKSSLESRLIKSYEALEIILPDSIEIGPVTKSVMPKTVTIGSGEKLLRDPEKFKALKELNGKIEVAEMEGAGVFAACALHKKPVLMIRGISDFGDSTKDNRFHDLAAKAAAAVTADYITHGLTLNN
;
A
#
# COMPACT_ATOMS: atom_id res chain seq x y z
N MET A 1 -12.83 18.16 3.17
CA MET A 1 -12.68 18.30 1.71
C MET A 1 -12.22 16.95 1.18
N SER A 2 -13.03 16.28 0.35
CA SER A 2 -12.65 15.01 -0.25
C SER A 2 -11.50 15.23 -1.23
N ASN A 3 -10.40 14.49 -1.09
CA ASN A 3 -9.33 14.49 -2.10
C ASN A 3 -9.94 14.29 -3.49
N PRO A 4 -9.52 15.05 -4.51
CA PRO A 4 -10.00 14.86 -5.87
C PRO A 4 -9.71 13.42 -6.30
N VAL A 5 -10.71 12.76 -6.90
CA VAL A 5 -10.54 11.41 -7.47
C VAL A 5 -9.48 11.47 -8.55
N SER A 6 -8.38 10.72 -8.39
CA SER A 6 -7.26 10.69 -9.32
C SER A 6 -7.08 9.29 -9.89
N LEU A 7 -6.93 9.21 -11.20
CA LEU A 7 -6.58 8.01 -11.97
C LEU A 7 -5.16 8.13 -12.57
N SER A 8 -4.27 8.90 -11.95
CA SER A 8 -2.95 9.25 -12.49
C SER A 8 -2.07 8.08 -12.93
N ASN A 9 -2.26 6.89 -12.34
CA ASN A 9 -1.55 5.66 -12.69
C ASN A 9 -2.43 4.64 -13.44
N SER A 10 -3.64 5.01 -13.85
CA SER A 10 -4.56 4.09 -14.51
C SER A 10 -4.49 4.19 -16.03
N CYS A 11 -4.45 3.03 -16.67
CA CYS A 11 -4.57 2.86 -18.11
C CYS A 11 -5.81 2.01 -18.41
N ILE A 12 -6.85 2.64 -18.96
CA ILE A 12 -8.15 2.02 -19.17
C ILE A 12 -8.20 1.36 -20.56
N LEU A 13 -8.57 0.09 -20.58
CA LEU A 13 -8.93 -0.63 -21.81
C LEU A 13 -10.45 -0.58 -22.01
N LEU A 14 -10.92 0.13 -23.03
CA LEU A 14 -12.32 0.02 -23.47
C LEU A 14 -12.42 -1.12 -24.49
N ALA A 15 -12.86 -2.30 -24.05
CA ALA A 15 -13.03 -3.45 -24.94
C ALA A 15 -14.47 -3.51 -25.46
N GLY A 16 -14.64 -3.30 -26.76
CA GLY A 16 -15.96 -3.23 -27.36
C GLY A 16 -15.94 -3.12 -28.88
N SER A 17 -17.04 -3.51 -29.50
CA SER A 17 -17.32 -3.27 -30.92
C SER A 17 -18.83 -3.30 -31.14
N ILE A 18 -19.30 -2.75 -32.23
CA ILE A 18 -20.71 -2.62 -32.56
C ILE A 18 -21.07 -3.59 -33.71
N SER A 19 -22.25 -4.21 -33.62
CA SER A 19 -22.86 -5.01 -34.68
C SER A 19 -23.20 -4.15 -35.90
N LEU A 20 -23.00 -4.72 -37.09
CA LEU A 20 -23.38 -4.13 -38.38
C LEU A 20 -24.90 -3.88 -38.49
N THR A 21 -25.71 -4.57 -37.68
CA THR A 21 -27.17 -4.45 -37.66
C THR A 21 -27.70 -3.42 -36.66
N THR A 22 -26.81 -2.81 -35.89
CA THR A 22 -27.19 -1.79 -34.89
C THR A 22 -27.68 -0.53 -35.59
N ASN A 23 -28.77 0.05 -35.10
CA ASN A 23 -29.30 1.28 -35.65
C ASN A 23 -28.41 2.50 -35.34
N ASP A 24 -28.52 3.52 -36.17
CA ASP A 24 -27.70 4.71 -36.13
C ASP A 24 -27.79 5.50 -34.81
N ASP A 25 -28.96 5.50 -34.17
CA ASP A 25 -29.18 6.21 -32.90
C ASP A 25 -28.41 5.54 -31.75
N GLN A 26 -28.43 4.20 -31.70
CA GLN A 26 -27.68 3.42 -30.71
C GLN A 26 -26.16 3.53 -30.93
N ILE A 27 -25.72 3.63 -32.19
CA ILE A 27 -24.31 3.88 -32.52
C ILE A 27 -23.87 5.26 -32.00
N ASP A 28 -24.64 6.31 -32.29
CA ASP A 28 -24.34 7.66 -31.82
C ASP A 28 -24.35 7.74 -30.30
N LYS A 29 -25.31 7.06 -29.68
CA LYS A 29 -25.41 6.96 -28.22
C LYS A 29 -24.16 6.32 -27.61
N ALA A 30 -23.67 5.23 -28.20
CA ALA A 30 -22.45 4.56 -27.75
C ALA A 30 -21.23 5.49 -27.87
N HIS A 31 -21.03 6.14 -29.02
CA HIS A 31 -19.91 7.05 -29.22
C HIS A 31 -19.99 8.30 -28.34
N SER A 32 -21.18 8.87 -28.16
CA SER A 32 -21.40 10.01 -27.26
C SER A 32 -21.02 9.68 -25.81
N PHE A 33 -21.36 8.48 -25.35
CA PHE A 33 -20.91 8.00 -24.05
C PHE A 33 -19.38 7.83 -24.00
N VAL A 34 -18.77 7.24 -25.03
CA VAL A 34 -17.31 7.06 -25.09
C VAL A 34 -16.57 8.39 -25.06
N GLU A 35 -17.05 9.42 -25.76
CA GLU A 35 -16.47 10.77 -25.70
C GLU A 35 -16.56 11.39 -24.29
N ALA A 36 -17.71 11.25 -23.63
CA ALA A 36 -17.89 11.69 -22.26
C ALA A 36 -16.96 10.93 -21.30
N LEU A 37 -16.84 9.62 -21.46
CA LEU A 37 -15.95 8.76 -20.68
C LEU A 37 -14.48 9.17 -20.84
N VAL A 38 -14.02 9.36 -22.08
CA VAL A 38 -12.65 9.80 -22.37
C VAL A 38 -12.38 11.15 -21.72
N THR A 39 -13.30 12.10 -21.86
CA THR A 39 -13.18 13.43 -21.25
C THR A 39 -12.96 13.34 -19.75
N GLU A 40 -13.80 12.59 -19.05
CA GLU A 40 -13.73 12.48 -17.60
C GLU A 40 -12.49 11.69 -17.13
N VAL A 41 -12.07 10.63 -17.84
CA VAL A 41 -10.87 9.86 -17.49
C VAL A 41 -9.60 10.71 -17.64
N ILE A 42 -9.48 11.48 -18.72
CA ILE A 42 -8.34 12.38 -18.96
C ILE A 42 -8.31 13.50 -17.91
N ASN A 43 -9.47 14.08 -17.58
CA ASN A 43 -9.59 15.08 -16.51
C ASN A 43 -9.20 14.53 -15.13
N ALA A 44 -9.47 13.26 -14.86
CA ALA A 44 -9.01 12.56 -13.65
C ALA A 44 -7.52 12.17 -13.68
N GLY A 45 -6.83 12.43 -14.80
CA GLY A 45 -5.41 12.15 -15.00
C GLY A 45 -5.08 10.76 -15.52
N GLY A 46 -6.09 9.96 -15.90
CA GLY A 46 -5.90 8.62 -16.47
C GLY A 46 -5.52 8.63 -17.94
N SER A 47 -5.29 7.43 -18.48
CA SER A 47 -4.90 7.17 -19.87
C SER A 47 -5.71 6.01 -20.46
N PHE A 48 -5.61 5.81 -21.77
CA PHE A 48 -6.22 4.68 -22.47
C PHE A 48 -5.19 3.82 -23.20
N ILE A 49 -5.58 2.58 -23.45
CA ILE A 49 -4.91 1.69 -24.39
C ILE A 49 -5.90 1.19 -25.44
N GLY A 50 -5.50 1.26 -26.72
CA GLY A 50 -6.34 0.90 -27.86
C GLY A 50 -5.57 0.12 -28.91
N TYR A 51 -6.28 -0.69 -29.69
CA TYR A 51 -5.69 -1.41 -30.83
C TYR A 51 -6.08 -0.72 -32.13
N PHE A 52 -5.09 -0.23 -32.87
CA PHE A 52 -5.33 0.59 -34.06
C PHE A 52 -5.09 -0.21 -35.34
N SER A 53 -6.17 -0.40 -36.12
CA SER A 53 -6.12 -0.98 -37.46
C SER A 53 -7.21 -0.36 -38.34
N ALA A 54 -7.99 -1.15 -39.08
CA ALA A 54 -9.10 -0.60 -39.87
C ALA A 54 -10.20 -0.02 -38.97
N GLU A 55 -10.89 1.01 -39.48
CA GLU A 55 -12.11 1.57 -38.88
C GLU A 55 -13.33 1.05 -39.67
N PRO A 56 -13.92 -0.09 -39.29
CA PRO A 56 -15.13 -0.58 -39.94
C PRO A 56 -16.28 0.40 -39.70
N VAL A 57 -17.05 0.68 -40.75
CA VAL A 57 -18.21 1.58 -40.71
C VAL A 57 -19.46 0.86 -41.21
N ASN A 58 -20.64 1.31 -40.75
CA ASN A 58 -21.92 0.84 -41.27
C ASN A 58 -22.28 1.50 -42.62
N GLN A 59 -23.50 1.25 -43.11
CA GLN A 59 -23.98 1.81 -44.39
C GLN A 59 -24.04 3.34 -44.40
N THR A 60 -24.26 3.98 -43.25
CA THR A 60 -24.32 5.43 -43.08
C THR A 60 -22.97 6.03 -42.65
N GLN A 61 -21.87 5.29 -42.82
CA GLN A 61 -20.50 5.71 -42.50
C GLN A 61 -20.21 5.94 -41.00
N LYS A 62 -21.01 5.37 -40.10
CA LYS A 62 -20.75 5.42 -38.65
C LYS A 62 -19.79 4.31 -38.22
N SER A 63 -18.83 4.67 -37.38
CA SER A 63 -17.78 3.75 -36.89
C SER A 63 -18.34 2.65 -35.99
N LEU A 64 -17.86 1.43 -36.18
CA LEU A 64 -18.27 0.24 -35.41
C LEU A 64 -17.24 -0.16 -34.33
N VAL A 65 -16.21 0.66 -34.13
CA VAL A 65 -15.15 0.46 -33.14
C VAL A 65 -14.91 1.75 -32.35
N PHE A 66 -14.43 1.63 -31.12
CA PHE A 66 -14.27 2.79 -30.24
C PHE A 66 -12.85 3.38 -30.22
N ASP A 67 -11.83 2.62 -30.66
CA ASP A 67 -10.41 3.03 -30.59
C ASP A 67 -10.17 4.40 -31.28
N TRP A 68 -10.80 4.61 -32.45
CA TRP A 68 -10.68 5.86 -33.20
C TRP A 68 -11.40 7.04 -32.54
N THR A 69 -12.57 6.80 -31.93
CA THR A 69 -13.29 7.82 -31.13
C THR A 69 -12.45 8.25 -29.94
N ILE A 70 -11.82 7.30 -29.24
CA ILE A 70 -10.89 7.58 -28.14
C ILE A 70 -9.72 8.43 -28.62
N ALA A 71 -9.04 8.03 -29.70
CA ALA A 71 -7.88 8.78 -30.21
C ALA A 71 -8.24 10.20 -30.63
N ARG A 72 -9.36 10.39 -31.35
CA ARG A 72 -9.84 11.72 -31.74
C ARG A 72 -10.14 12.59 -30.53
N LYS A 73 -10.85 12.05 -29.52
CA LYS A 73 -11.22 12.81 -28.33
C LYS A 73 -10.01 13.15 -27.45
N ILE A 74 -9.06 12.24 -27.29
CA ILE A 74 -7.80 12.54 -26.59
C ILE A 74 -7.03 13.62 -27.33
N ASN A 75 -6.93 13.55 -28.66
CA ASN A 75 -6.24 14.56 -29.45
C ASN A 75 -6.86 15.96 -29.29
N GLU A 76 -8.19 16.05 -29.24
CA GLU A 76 -8.94 17.28 -28.95
C GLU A 76 -8.60 17.85 -27.55
N LEU A 77 -8.67 17.01 -26.51
CA LEU A 77 -8.46 17.43 -25.12
C LEU A 77 -7.01 17.77 -24.78
N THR A 78 -6.06 17.27 -25.56
CA THR A 78 -4.62 17.41 -25.31
C THR A 78 -3.96 18.42 -26.24
N GLN A 79 -4.73 19.27 -26.93
CA GLN A 79 -4.15 20.36 -27.71
C GLN A 79 -3.34 21.30 -26.80
N GLY A 80 -2.06 21.50 -27.14
CA GLY A 80 -1.13 22.30 -26.33
C GLY A 80 -0.53 21.59 -25.11
N ILE A 81 -0.82 20.31 -24.89
CA ILE A 81 -0.13 19.48 -23.89
C ILE A 81 0.99 18.69 -24.59
N GLU A 82 2.15 18.62 -23.95
CA GLU A 82 3.33 17.88 -24.42
C GLU A 82 3.90 16.98 -23.32
N ASN A 83 4.59 15.91 -23.71
CA ASN A 83 5.35 15.02 -22.82
C ASN A 83 4.55 14.36 -21.68
N LYS A 84 3.28 14.05 -21.92
CA LYS A 84 2.45 13.26 -21.00
C LYS A 84 1.60 12.27 -21.80
N ILE A 85 1.86 10.97 -21.62
CA ILE A 85 1.18 9.91 -22.35
C ILE A 85 -0.26 9.76 -21.86
N PHE A 86 -1.22 9.94 -22.77
CA PHE A 86 -2.64 9.71 -22.55
C PHE A 86 -3.20 8.53 -23.35
N LEU A 87 -2.47 8.08 -24.39
CA LEU A 87 -2.88 6.97 -25.23
C LEU A 87 -1.70 6.03 -25.52
N LYS A 88 -1.86 4.74 -25.20
CA LYS A 88 -0.99 3.66 -25.67
C LYS A 88 -1.61 3.04 -26.93
N ILE A 89 -0.89 3.13 -28.03
CA ILE A 89 -1.30 2.67 -29.36
C ILE A 89 -0.69 1.30 -29.58
N VAL A 90 -1.49 0.25 -29.45
CA VAL A 90 -1.08 -1.11 -29.83
C VAL A 90 -1.36 -1.29 -31.31
N ALA A 91 -0.33 -1.46 -32.13
CA ALA A 91 -0.49 -1.74 -33.55
C ALA A 91 0.80 -2.26 -34.17
N SER A 92 0.68 -3.06 -35.23
CA SER A 92 1.84 -3.38 -36.07
C SER A 92 2.07 -2.31 -37.14
N ASN A 93 3.30 -2.22 -37.63
CA ASN A 93 3.68 -1.22 -38.64
C ASN A 93 2.90 -1.44 -39.95
N ASP A 94 2.76 -2.69 -40.40
CA ASP A 94 2.03 -2.99 -41.63
C ASP A 94 0.54 -2.65 -41.50
N ARG A 95 -0.08 -2.95 -40.35
CA ARG A 95 -1.49 -2.57 -40.10
C ARG A 95 -1.68 -1.07 -40.17
N LEU A 96 -0.81 -0.29 -39.52
CA LEU A 96 -0.88 1.16 -39.58
C LEU A 96 -0.67 1.66 -41.01
N GLN A 97 0.26 1.09 -41.77
CA GLN A 97 0.55 1.54 -43.12
C GLN A 97 -0.57 1.21 -44.13
N PHE A 98 -1.15 0.01 -44.06
CA PHE A 98 -2.04 -0.53 -45.09
C PHE A 98 -3.53 -0.56 -44.72
N LYS A 99 -3.88 -0.55 -43.43
CA LYS A 99 -5.28 -0.61 -42.97
C LYS A 99 -5.83 0.73 -42.50
N THR A 100 -5.03 1.79 -42.50
CA THR A 100 -5.46 3.13 -42.10
C THR A 100 -5.31 4.15 -43.25
N ASN A 101 -6.17 5.15 -43.27
CA ASN A 101 -6.14 6.22 -44.27
C ASN A 101 -5.08 7.30 -43.90
N SER A 102 -4.90 8.29 -44.78
CA SER A 102 -3.86 9.31 -44.55
C SER A 102 -4.16 10.22 -43.35
N GLU A 103 -5.42 10.49 -43.04
CA GLU A 103 -5.84 11.33 -41.91
C GLU A 103 -5.63 10.61 -40.58
N GLN A 104 -6.02 9.33 -40.52
CA GLN A 104 -5.81 8.44 -39.40
C GLN A 104 -4.31 8.33 -39.04
N ARG A 105 -3.43 8.15 -40.04
CA ARG A 105 -1.97 8.12 -39.80
C ARG A 105 -1.44 9.45 -39.29
N ARG A 106 -1.91 10.57 -39.88
CA ARG A 106 -1.52 11.91 -39.41
C ARG A 106 -1.94 12.16 -37.97
N LEU A 107 -3.15 11.73 -37.59
CA LEU A 107 -3.65 11.83 -36.22
C LEU A 107 -2.73 11.12 -35.24
N LEU A 108 -2.49 9.81 -35.43
CA LEU A 108 -1.66 9.02 -34.52
C LEU A 108 -0.21 9.52 -34.48
N ASN A 109 0.40 9.79 -35.63
CA ASN A 109 1.79 10.29 -35.70
C ASN A 109 1.94 11.67 -35.05
N SER A 110 0.94 12.55 -35.17
CA SER A 110 0.93 13.85 -34.48
C SER A 110 0.89 13.67 -32.97
N MET A 111 0.06 12.76 -32.45
CA MET A 111 -0.01 12.47 -31.02
C MET A 111 1.31 11.90 -30.48
N ILE A 112 1.94 10.99 -31.23
CA ILE A 112 3.25 10.43 -30.89
C ILE A 112 4.32 11.52 -30.89
N ALA A 113 4.37 12.36 -31.92
CA ALA A 113 5.36 13.44 -32.04
C ALA A 113 5.26 14.47 -30.90
N ARG A 114 4.06 14.71 -30.37
CA ARG A 114 3.83 15.59 -29.20
C ARG A 114 4.12 14.91 -27.85
N GLY A 115 4.44 13.61 -27.85
CA GLY A 115 4.63 12.83 -26.62
C GLY A 115 3.34 12.62 -25.83
N VAL A 116 2.15 12.74 -26.47
CA VAL A 116 0.85 12.46 -25.83
C VAL A 116 0.34 11.06 -26.11
N ALA A 117 0.97 10.35 -27.04
CA ALA A 117 0.74 8.93 -27.28
C ALA A 117 2.06 8.16 -27.39
N GLU A 118 2.01 6.88 -27.05
CA GLU A 118 3.13 5.93 -27.12
C GLU A 118 2.75 4.80 -28.09
N HIS A 119 3.63 4.47 -29.03
CA HIS A 119 3.41 3.36 -29.96
C HIS A 119 4.06 2.08 -29.42
N ILE A 120 3.23 1.05 -29.24
CA ILE A 120 3.63 -0.31 -28.84
C ILE A 120 3.51 -1.18 -30.09
N CYS A 121 4.67 -1.49 -30.68
CA CYS A 121 4.74 -2.26 -31.91
C CYS A 121 4.60 -3.75 -31.64
N ILE A 122 3.64 -4.40 -32.29
CA ILE A 122 3.55 -5.87 -32.33
C ILE A 122 4.16 -6.35 -33.65
N ASP A 123 4.97 -7.39 -33.58
CA ASP A 123 5.54 -8.05 -34.76
C ASP A 123 4.43 -8.64 -35.65
N ASP A 124 4.50 -8.31 -36.94
CA ASP A 124 3.54 -8.71 -37.96
C ASP A 124 3.49 -10.25 -38.13
N GLU A 125 4.59 -10.97 -37.89
CA GLU A 125 4.65 -12.44 -38.02
C GLU A 125 3.79 -13.17 -36.98
N ILE A 126 3.57 -12.54 -35.82
CA ILE A 126 2.80 -13.11 -34.70
C ILE A 126 1.48 -12.38 -34.46
N LEU A 127 1.04 -11.52 -35.38
CA LEU A 127 -0.12 -10.68 -35.17
C LEU A 127 -1.44 -11.47 -35.21
N THR A 128 -1.87 -11.94 -34.04
CA THR A 128 -3.17 -12.57 -33.83
C THR A 128 -4.05 -11.71 -32.91
N GLY A 129 -5.38 -11.91 -32.96
CA GLY A 129 -6.29 -11.24 -32.04
C GLY A 129 -6.02 -11.57 -30.57
N SER A 130 -5.43 -12.75 -30.29
CA SER A 130 -5.02 -13.14 -28.94
C SER A 130 -3.81 -12.33 -28.46
N ASN A 131 -2.79 -12.20 -29.31
CA ASN A 131 -1.54 -11.49 -28.97
C ASN A 131 -1.80 -9.99 -28.79
N VAL A 132 -2.66 -9.40 -29.63
CA VAL A 132 -3.14 -8.02 -29.42
C VAL A 132 -3.82 -7.88 -28.06
N GLY A 133 -4.69 -8.82 -27.70
CA GLY A 133 -5.36 -8.79 -26.39
C GLY A 133 -4.38 -8.92 -25.23
N GLU A 134 -3.35 -9.75 -25.35
CA GLU A 134 -2.29 -9.89 -24.35
C GLU A 134 -1.50 -8.60 -24.16
N GLU A 135 -1.06 -7.97 -25.26
CA GLU A 135 -0.34 -6.71 -25.21
C GLU A 135 -1.18 -5.59 -24.57
N GLN A 136 -2.47 -5.51 -24.93
CA GLN A 136 -3.40 -4.56 -24.30
C GLN A 136 -3.50 -4.78 -22.78
N ILE A 137 -3.54 -6.03 -22.34
CA ILE A 137 -3.69 -6.40 -20.93
C ILE A 137 -2.39 -6.21 -20.15
N GLU A 138 -1.23 -6.27 -20.79
CA GLU A 138 0.06 -6.02 -20.15
C GLU A 138 0.19 -4.58 -19.64
N HIS A 139 -0.44 -3.64 -20.33
CA HIS A 139 -0.41 -2.23 -19.97
C HIS A 139 -1.70 -1.70 -19.33
N ALA A 140 -2.83 -2.41 -19.46
CA ALA A 140 -4.09 -2.00 -18.87
C ALA A 140 -4.11 -2.24 -17.35
N THR A 141 -4.64 -1.27 -16.60
CA THR A 141 -4.90 -1.40 -15.16
C THR A 141 -6.37 -1.69 -14.86
N ALA A 142 -7.27 -1.46 -15.81
CA ALA A 142 -8.69 -1.72 -15.69
C ALA A 142 -9.34 -1.86 -17.07
N MET A 143 -10.49 -2.53 -17.14
CA MET A 143 -11.26 -2.67 -18.37
C MET A 143 -12.71 -2.25 -18.22
N ILE A 144 -13.22 -1.53 -19.22
CA ILE A 144 -14.63 -1.28 -19.42
C ILE A 144 -15.09 -2.13 -20.60
N ALA A 145 -16.13 -2.92 -20.42
CA ALA A 145 -16.71 -3.73 -21.50
C ALA A 145 -17.98 -3.05 -22.02
N LEU A 146 -18.03 -2.79 -23.33
CA LEU A 146 -19.15 -2.14 -24.00
C LEU A 146 -19.44 -2.83 -25.34
N GLY A 147 -20.56 -3.55 -25.44
CA GLY A 147 -20.86 -4.40 -26.60
C GLY A 147 -19.83 -5.51 -26.82
N GLY A 148 -19.50 -5.75 -28.09
CA GLY A 148 -18.53 -6.75 -28.52
C GLY A 148 -18.99 -8.20 -28.33
N GLY A 149 -18.08 -9.11 -28.65
CA GLY A 149 -18.37 -10.54 -28.74
C GLY A 149 -17.35 -11.41 -28.00
N LYS A 150 -16.92 -12.52 -28.60
CA LYS A 150 -15.96 -13.46 -27.98
C LYS A 150 -14.63 -12.80 -27.61
N GLY A 151 -14.18 -11.83 -28.41
CA GLY A 151 -12.94 -11.08 -28.12
C GLY A 151 -13.00 -10.22 -26.84
N VAL A 152 -14.19 -9.77 -26.44
CA VAL A 152 -14.38 -9.06 -25.16
C VAL A 152 -14.35 -10.06 -24.00
N LEU A 153 -14.99 -11.22 -24.18
CA LEU A 153 -15.00 -12.31 -23.20
C LEU A 153 -13.60 -12.88 -22.95
N ASP A 154 -12.80 -13.06 -24.00
CA ASP A 154 -11.42 -13.54 -23.90
C ASP A 154 -10.53 -12.59 -23.08
N ARG A 155 -10.59 -11.28 -23.39
CA ARG A 155 -9.86 -10.26 -22.61
C ARG A 155 -10.28 -10.23 -21.16
N ALA A 156 -11.60 -10.25 -20.89
CA ALA A 156 -12.11 -10.30 -19.54
C ALA A 156 -11.61 -11.53 -18.79
N HIS A 157 -11.60 -12.71 -19.42
CA HIS A 157 -11.06 -13.94 -18.81
C HIS A 157 -9.57 -13.84 -18.47
N LYS A 158 -8.76 -13.27 -19.37
CA LYS A 158 -7.33 -13.04 -19.13
C LYS A 158 -7.09 -12.00 -18.02
N MET A 159 -7.90 -10.94 -17.96
CA MET A 159 -7.81 -9.91 -16.91
C MET A 159 -8.25 -10.42 -15.53
N VAL A 160 -9.29 -11.26 -15.45
CA VAL A 160 -9.70 -11.93 -14.20
C VAL A 160 -8.55 -12.76 -13.64
N LYS A 161 -7.80 -13.50 -14.49
CA LYS A 161 -6.63 -14.27 -14.06
C LYS A 161 -5.51 -13.40 -13.49
N LYS A 162 -5.35 -12.18 -13.99
CA LYS A 162 -4.40 -11.18 -13.46
C LYS A 162 -4.96 -10.38 -12.27
N GLY A 163 -6.22 -10.62 -11.88
CA GLY A 163 -6.89 -9.88 -10.81
C GLY A 163 -7.18 -8.41 -11.14
N LEU A 164 -7.26 -8.05 -12.43
CA LEU A 164 -7.51 -6.68 -12.87
C LEU A 164 -9.01 -6.37 -12.89
N PRO A 165 -9.42 -5.15 -12.50
CA PRO A 165 -10.82 -4.76 -12.41
C PRO A 165 -11.49 -4.62 -13.77
N ILE A 166 -12.71 -5.13 -13.87
CA ILE A 166 -13.53 -5.13 -15.09
C ILE A 166 -14.93 -4.60 -14.77
N LEU A 167 -15.41 -3.62 -15.53
CA LEU A 167 -16.77 -3.10 -15.43
C LEU A 167 -17.54 -3.29 -16.74
N PRO A 168 -18.53 -4.21 -16.79
CA PRO A 168 -19.40 -4.35 -17.95
C PRO A 168 -20.58 -3.37 -17.93
N LEU A 169 -20.93 -2.84 -19.10
CA LEU A 169 -22.07 -1.93 -19.32
C LEU A 169 -23.16 -2.61 -20.15
N ASP A 170 -24.40 -2.11 -20.03
CA ASP A 170 -25.61 -2.79 -20.50
C ASP A 170 -26.12 -2.37 -21.89
N LEU A 171 -25.37 -1.55 -22.62
CA LEU A 171 -25.80 -1.04 -23.93
C LEU A 171 -25.91 -2.17 -24.99
N GLN A 172 -27.06 -2.28 -25.65
CA GLN A 172 -27.39 -3.34 -26.59
C GLN A 172 -26.94 -3.02 -28.02
N ILE A 173 -25.63 -3.11 -28.26
CA ILE A 173 -24.99 -2.77 -29.55
C ILE A 173 -24.33 -3.96 -30.25
N GLY A 174 -24.48 -5.18 -29.72
CA GLY A 174 -23.97 -6.41 -30.34
C GLY A 174 -22.46 -6.42 -30.57
N SER A 175 -21.99 -7.12 -31.62
CA SER A 175 -20.57 -7.22 -31.96
C SER A 175 -20.35 -7.18 -33.47
N ASN A 176 -19.22 -6.61 -33.91
CA ASN A 176 -18.93 -6.49 -35.35
C ASN A 176 -18.78 -7.86 -36.06
N LYS A 177 -18.44 -8.92 -35.32
CA LYS A 177 -18.34 -10.29 -35.84
C LYS A 177 -19.59 -11.14 -35.59
N GLU A 178 -20.62 -10.56 -34.97
CA GLU A 178 -21.84 -11.25 -34.54
C GLU A 178 -21.55 -12.52 -33.70
N ASP A 179 -20.54 -12.46 -32.82
CA ASP A 179 -20.03 -13.62 -32.10
C ASP A 179 -20.20 -13.52 -30.56
N GLY A 180 -21.26 -14.11 -30.02
CA GLY A 180 -21.46 -14.21 -28.57
C GLY A 180 -21.91 -12.91 -27.91
N ASN A 181 -22.03 -12.92 -26.57
CA ASN A 181 -22.80 -11.91 -25.83
C ASN A 181 -21.96 -10.75 -25.25
N GLY A 182 -20.63 -10.75 -25.44
CA GLY A 182 -19.71 -9.70 -25.01
C GLY A 182 -19.99 -9.10 -23.63
N ALA A 183 -20.12 -7.77 -23.58
CA ALA A 183 -20.40 -7.00 -22.37
C ALA A 183 -21.68 -7.42 -21.64
N LEU A 184 -22.77 -7.72 -22.36
CA LEU A 184 -24.03 -8.17 -21.75
C LEU A 184 -23.87 -9.54 -21.07
N GLY A 185 -23.10 -10.43 -21.69
CA GLY A 185 -22.74 -11.72 -21.10
C GLY A 185 -21.90 -11.56 -19.83
N LEU A 186 -20.96 -10.60 -19.82
CA LEU A 186 -20.17 -10.25 -18.64
C LEU A 186 -21.02 -9.63 -17.55
N LEU A 187 -21.96 -8.74 -17.91
CA LEU A 187 -22.85 -8.09 -16.94
C LEU A 187 -23.71 -9.09 -16.19
N LYS A 188 -24.23 -10.12 -16.87
CA LYS A 188 -24.94 -11.22 -16.21
C LYS A 188 -24.05 -11.91 -15.17
N LYS A 189 -22.84 -12.32 -15.56
CA LYS A 189 -21.88 -12.97 -14.66
C LYS A 189 -21.41 -12.05 -13.53
N PHE A 190 -21.31 -10.75 -13.78
CA PHE A 190 -20.96 -9.73 -12.79
C PHE A 190 -22.02 -9.63 -11.70
N ARG A 191 -23.31 -9.71 -12.06
CA ARG A 191 -24.40 -9.72 -11.09
C ARG A 191 -24.37 -10.97 -10.20
N ASP A 192 -24.03 -12.12 -10.77
CA ASP A 192 -23.96 -13.39 -10.05
C ASP A 192 -22.70 -13.50 -9.17
N THR A 193 -21.56 -13.02 -9.66
CA THR A 193 -20.23 -13.16 -9.02
C THR A 193 -19.40 -11.87 -9.11
N PRO A 194 -19.82 -10.78 -8.43
CA PRO A 194 -19.24 -9.47 -8.65
C PRO A 194 -17.76 -9.37 -8.23
N GLN A 195 -17.35 -10.13 -7.21
CA GLN A 195 -15.95 -10.14 -6.73
C GLN A 195 -14.97 -10.74 -7.74
N THR A 196 -15.44 -11.54 -8.70
CA THR A 196 -14.60 -12.06 -9.78
C THR A 196 -14.05 -10.94 -10.67
N TYR A 197 -14.80 -9.86 -10.82
CA TYR A 197 -14.49 -8.75 -11.73
C TYR A 197 -14.08 -7.47 -11.00
N LEU A 198 -14.55 -7.27 -9.76
CA LEU A 198 -14.14 -6.20 -8.86
C LEU A 198 -13.90 -6.82 -7.48
N GLN A 199 -12.66 -7.23 -7.22
CA GLN A 199 -12.27 -8.08 -6.08
C GLN A 199 -12.69 -7.50 -4.72
N ASN A 200 -12.56 -6.19 -4.57
CA ASN A 200 -12.70 -5.53 -3.28
C ASN A 200 -14.04 -4.80 -3.13
N THR A 201 -14.60 -4.27 -4.22
CA THR A 201 -15.80 -3.42 -4.19
C THR A 201 -17.00 -4.00 -4.92
N GLY A 202 -16.88 -5.16 -5.57
CA GLY A 202 -17.92 -5.73 -6.44
C GLY A 202 -19.30 -5.81 -5.79
N SER A 203 -19.41 -6.32 -4.56
CA SER A 203 -20.70 -6.43 -3.85
C SER A 203 -21.38 -5.09 -3.56
N THR A 204 -20.60 -4.02 -3.48
CA THR A 204 -21.11 -2.66 -3.29
C THR A 204 -21.54 -2.09 -4.64
N VAL A 205 -20.72 -2.26 -5.67
CA VAL A 205 -20.98 -1.73 -7.01
C VAL A 205 -22.24 -2.34 -7.62
N VAL A 206 -22.43 -3.67 -7.50
CA VAL A 206 -23.59 -4.37 -8.05
C VAL A 206 -24.93 -3.83 -7.53
N LYS A 207 -24.99 -3.33 -6.29
CA LYS A 207 -26.20 -2.71 -5.71
C LYS A 207 -26.59 -1.39 -6.37
N SER A 208 -25.64 -0.75 -7.06
CA SER A 208 -25.80 0.55 -7.70
C SER A 208 -25.63 0.52 -9.22
N ILE A 209 -25.49 -0.68 -9.82
CA ILE A 209 -25.14 -0.81 -11.24
C ILE A 209 -26.24 -0.31 -12.19
N SER A 210 -27.50 -0.31 -11.76
CA SER A 210 -28.61 0.28 -12.53
C SER A 210 -28.44 1.78 -12.77
N ALA A 211 -27.75 2.49 -11.87
CA ALA A 211 -27.43 3.91 -12.05
C ALA A 211 -26.35 4.16 -13.11
N LEU A 212 -25.77 3.10 -13.68
CA LEU A 212 -24.80 3.14 -14.78
C LEU A 212 -25.41 2.67 -16.11
N SER A 213 -26.72 2.45 -16.17
CA SER A 213 -27.38 1.99 -17.39
C SER A 213 -27.13 2.98 -18.51
N LEU A 214 -26.62 2.45 -19.63
CA LEU A 214 -26.54 3.14 -20.90
C LEU A 214 -27.72 2.80 -21.77
N GLU A 215 -28.38 1.65 -21.57
CA GLU A 215 -29.59 1.31 -22.33
C GLU A 215 -30.75 2.25 -21.97
N GLU A 216 -31.02 2.43 -20.68
CA GLU A 216 -32.04 3.34 -20.15
C GLU A 216 -31.38 4.37 -19.19
N PRO A 217 -30.65 5.36 -19.72
CA PRO A 217 -29.89 6.28 -18.89
C PRO A 217 -30.82 7.18 -18.07
N VAL A 218 -30.64 7.14 -16.74
CA VAL A 218 -31.32 8.04 -15.78
C VAL A 218 -30.45 9.25 -15.38
N LEU A 219 -29.22 9.30 -15.90
CA LEU A 219 -28.22 10.33 -15.66
C LEU A 219 -27.56 10.71 -16.99
N GLU A 220 -26.98 11.91 -17.03
CA GLU A 220 -26.15 12.34 -18.16
C GLU A 220 -24.90 11.45 -18.28
N PHE A 221 -24.41 11.24 -19.51
CA PHE A 221 -23.23 10.39 -19.74
C PHE A 221 -21.98 10.85 -19.00
N SER A 222 -21.78 12.16 -18.83
CA SER A 222 -20.68 12.71 -18.01
C SER A 222 -20.81 12.29 -16.54
N GLN A 223 -22.02 12.22 -15.99
CA GLN A 223 -22.26 11.77 -14.62
C GLN A 223 -22.04 10.26 -14.48
N ILE A 224 -22.45 9.47 -15.48
CA ILE A 224 -22.18 8.03 -15.52
C ILE A 224 -20.67 7.79 -15.58
N ALA A 225 -19.94 8.48 -16.45
CA ALA A 225 -18.49 8.42 -16.56
C ALA A 225 -17.78 8.75 -15.24
N LYS A 226 -18.18 9.83 -14.55
CA LYS A 226 -17.66 10.18 -13.21
C LYS A 226 -17.89 9.09 -12.17
N ARG A 227 -19.04 8.40 -12.21
CA ARG A 227 -19.32 7.27 -11.32
C ARG A 227 -18.42 6.07 -11.64
N ILE A 228 -18.20 5.76 -12.92
CA ILE A 228 -17.28 4.70 -13.34
C ILE A 228 -15.85 4.96 -12.84
N ILE A 229 -15.37 6.20 -12.99
CA ILE A 229 -14.07 6.64 -12.48
C ILE A 229 -13.99 6.47 -10.95
N THR A 230 -15.06 6.86 -10.25
CA THR A 230 -15.15 6.68 -8.80
C THR A 230 -15.12 5.21 -8.39
N ILE A 231 -15.69 4.30 -9.20
CA ILE A 231 -15.65 2.86 -8.95
C ILE A 231 -14.21 2.35 -9.05
N PHE A 232 -13.50 2.63 -10.14
CA PHE A 232 -12.11 2.18 -10.29
C PHE A 232 -11.19 2.79 -9.24
N TYR A 233 -11.38 4.07 -8.90
CA TYR A 233 -10.64 4.70 -7.81
C TYR A 233 -10.89 4.00 -6.46
N LYS A 234 -12.15 3.71 -6.13
CA LYS A 234 -12.48 3.01 -4.87
C LYS A 234 -11.97 1.57 -4.86
N GLU A 235 -12.02 0.87 -5.99
CA GLU A 235 -11.46 -0.48 -6.13
C GLU A 235 -9.96 -0.46 -5.88
N GLU A 236 -9.24 0.50 -6.44
CA GLU A 236 -7.80 0.64 -6.25
C GLU A 236 -7.45 0.97 -4.79
N GLN A 237 -8.18 1.90 -4.17
CA GLN A 237 -8.01 2.23 -2.76
C GLN A 237 -8.30 1.03 -1.85
N ALA A 238 -9.33 0.24 -2.18
CA ALA A 238 -9.66 -0.96 -1.43
C ALA A 238 -8.62 -2.08 -1.64
N ARG A 239 -8.08 -2.22 -2.86
CA ARG A 239 -6.97 -3.13 -3.16
C ARG A 239 -5.73 -2.76 -2.36
N HIS A 240 -5.35 -1.49 -2.35
CA HIS A 240 -4.23 -0.98 -1.52
C HIS A 240 -4.47 -1.24 -0.04
N ALA A 241 -5.68 -0.97 0.45
CA ALA A 241 -6.06 -1.25 1.83
C ALA A 241 -6.07 -2.75 2.16
N ALA A 242 -6.24 -3.64 1.18
CA ALA A 242 -6.19 -5.09 1.37
C ALA A 242 -4.77 -5.68 1.28
N LEU A 243 -3.79 -4.93 0.76
CA LEU A 243 -2.40 -5.40 0.71
C LEU A 243 -1.86 -5.63 2.14
N PRO A 244 -1.07 -6.71 2.34
CA PRO A 244 -0.31 -6.89 3.56
C PRO A 244 0.63 -5.70 3.79
N PRO A 245 0.73 -5.16 5.01
CA PRO A 245 1.64 -4.07 5.29
C PRO A 245 3.10 -4.53 5.18
N ASP A 246 3.95 -3.67 4.66
CA ASP A 246 5.38 -3.90 4.61
C ASP A 246 6.00 -3.89 6.02
N VAL A 247 5.41 -3.08 6.92
CA VAL A 247 5.84 -2.95 8.33
C VAL A 247 4.63 -2.92 9.26
N LEU A 248 4.62 -3.79 10.28
CA LEU A 248 3.73 -3.70 11.42
C LEU A 248 4.48 -3.09 12.61
N VAL A 249 4.05 -1.92 13.07
CA VAL A 249 4.56 -1.25 14.26
C VAL A 249 3.66 -1.59 15.45
N LEU A 250 4.26 -2.13 16.51
CA LEU A 250 3.57 -2.55 17.72
C LEU A 250 4.00 -1.70 18.90
N THR A 251 3.03 -1.23 19.68
CA THR A 251 3.24 -0.50 20.94
C THR A 251 2.49 -1.18 22.08
N ALA A 252 2.91 -0.98 23.32
CA ALA A 252 2.22 -1.53 24.49
C ALA A 252 1.22 -0.52 25.09
N LEU A 253 1.61 0.75 25.19
CA LEU A 253 0.90 1.77 25.95
C LEU A 253 0.27 2.87 25.07
N PRO A 254 -0.79 3.56 25.54
CA PRO A 254 -1.40 4.67 24.80
C PRO A 254 -0.44 5.82 24.47
N ILE A 255 0.51 6.12 25.35
CA ILE A 255 1.52 7.17 25.13
C ILE A 255 2.48 6.80 23.99
N GLU A 256 2.85 5.53 23.90
CA GLU A 256 3.69 4.99 22.83
C GLU A 256 2.94 4.99 21.50
N LEU A 257 1.66 4.60 21.51
CA LEU A 257 0.79 4.68 20.34
C LEU A 257 0.65 6.12 19.84
N SER A 258 0.48 7.08 20.76
CA SER A 258 0.39 8.51 20.42
C SER A 258 1.66 8.99 19.73
N ALA A 259 2.84 8.69 20.29
CA ALA A 259 4.13 9.00 19.70
C ALA A 259 4.32 8.34 18.32
N ALA A 260 3.95 7.07 18.18
CA ALA A 260 4.01 6.32 16.92
C ALA A 260 3.15 6.97 15.83
N ARG A 261 1.91 7.34 16.17
CA ARG A 261 0.99 8.00 15.25
C ARG A 261 1.54 9.36 14.80
N GLN A 262 2.07 10.16 15.72
CA GLN A 262 2.65 11.46 15.40
C GLN A 262 3.86 11.32 14.45
N ALA A 263 4.81 10.44 14.78
CA ALA A 263 6.04 10.25 13.99
C ALA A 263 5.78 9.64 12.59
N LEU A 264 4.71 8.85 12.44
CA LEU A 264 4.33 8.20 11.18
C LEU A 264 3.22 8.97 10.42
N ASN A 265 3.04 10.26 10.76
CA ASN A 265 2.11 11.19 10.11
C ASN A 265 0.64 10.75 10.10
N ILE A 266 0.18 10.07 11.16
CA ILE A 266 -1.23 9.70 11.34
C ILE A 266 -1.93 10.75 12.19
N ASN A 267 -2.76 11.57 11.53
CA ASN A 267 -3.54 12.62 12.20
C ASN A 267 -4.45 12.05 13.32
N GLU A 268 -4.69 12.83 14.36
CA GLU A 268 -5.50 12.44 15.52
C GLU A 268 -6.93 12.00 15.15
N GLY A 269 -7.53 12.67 14.17
CA GLY A 269 -8.89 12.37 13.69
C GLY A 269 -9.03 11.09 12.85
N VAL A 270 -7.92 10.43 12.47
CA VAL A 270 -7.96 9.17 11.72
C VAL A 270 -8.45 8.05 12.63
N GLN A 271 -9.61 7.49 12.28
CA GLN A 271 -10.19 6.35 12.98
C GLN A 271 -9.43 5.06 12.64
N PRO A 272 -9.27 4.14 13.60
CA PRO A 272 -8.67 2.84 13.33
C PRO A 272 -9.60 1.99 12.46
N ILE A 273 -8.99 1.09 11.70
CA ILE A 273 -9.66 -0.11 11.19
C ILE A 273 -9.77 -1.08 12.37
N VAL A 274 -10.97 -1.58 12.64
CA VAL A 274 -11.20 -2.60 13.66
C VAL A 274 -11.13 -3.97 13.01
N THR A 275 -10.25 -4.83 13.51
CA THR A 275 -10.11 -6.21 13.01
C THR A 275 -11.29 -7.09 13.42
N SER A 276 -11.38 -8.29 12.86
CA SER A 276 -12.37 -9.32 13.28
C SER A 276 -12.29 -9.67 14.77
N THR A 277 -11.11 -9.48 15.36
CA THR A 277 -10.81 -9.76 16.76
C THR A 277 -10.94 -8.53 17.67
N GLY A 278 -11.36 -7.38 17.13
CA GLY A 278 -11.57 -6.14 17.90
C GLY A 278 -10.30 -5.29 18.08
N LEU A 279 -9.19 -5.63 17.43
CA LEU A 279 -7.95 -4.85 17.50
C LEU A 279 -8.06 -3.59 16.65
N HIS A 280 -7.58 -2.47 17.19
CA HIS A 280 -7.52 -1.21 16.46
C HIS A 280 -6.20 -1.11 15.69
N VAL A 281 -6.30 -0.93 14.37
CA VAL A 281 -5.15 -0.82 13.46
C VAL A 281 -5.23 0.47 12.67
N TRP A 282 -4.18 1.27 12.69
CA TRP A 282 -4.03 2.45 11.84
C TRP A 282 -3.11 2.13 10.68
N LYS A 283 -3.51 2.46 9.44
CA LYS A 283 -2.68 2.30 8.26
C LYS A 283 -2.13 3.65 7.79
N THR A 284 -0.90 3.66 7.31
CA THR A 284 -0.23 4.84 6.74
C THR A 284 0.78 4.41 5.68
N GLU A 285 1.21 5.36 4.84
CA GLU A 285 2.25 5.15 3.84
C GLU A 285 3.45 6.04 4.16
N ILE A 286 4.66 5.47 4.09
CA ILE A 286 5.93 6.21 4.25
C ILE A 286 6.69 6.14 2.95
N ILE A 287 7.05 7.31 2.41
CA ILE A 287 7.91 7.41 1.23
C ILE A 287 9.35 7.24 1.69
N ARG A 288 10.00 6.17 1.24
CA ARG A 288 11.41 5.87 1.54
C ARG A 288 12.34 6.75 0.72
N ASN A 289 13.62 6.77 1.09
CA ASN A 289 14.65 7.53 0.37
C ASN A 289 14.90 7.04 -1.07
N ASP A 290 14.58 5.79 -1.37
CA ASP A 290 14.63 5.18 -2.70
C ASP A 290 13.38 5.49 -3.56
N GLY A 291 12.43 6.25 -3.03
CA GLY A 291 11.16 6.60 -3.69
C GLY A 291 10.09 5.51 -3.60
N ILE A 292 10.39 4.35 -3.03
CA ILE A 292 9.43 3.26 -2.83
C ILE A 292 8.54 3.59 -1.64
N ARG A 293 7.24 3.31 -1.77
CA ARG A 293 6.28 3.47 -0.66
C ARG A 293 6.31 2.24 0.24
N ALA A 294 6.51 2.44 1.53
CA ALA A 294 6.33 1.44 2.57
C ALA A 294 4.90 1.56 3.14
N ASN A 295 4.10 0.51 3.04
CA ASN A 295 2.80 0.44 3.69
C ASN A 295 3.00 0.03 5.15
N CYS A 296 2.57 0.86 6.08
CA CYS A 296 2.72 0.61 7.51
C CYS A 296 1.36 0.40 8.17
N ALA A 297 1.32 -0.51 9.13
CA ALA A 297 0.21 -0.68 10.06
C ALA A 297 0.72 -0.44 11.50
N ILE A 298 -0.06 0.24 12.33
CA ILE A 298 0.25 0.47 13.74
C ILE A 298 -0.86 -0.17 14.58
N ALA A 299 -0.48 -0.93 15.60
CA ALA A 299 -1.40 -1.49 16.59
C ALA A 299 -0.83 -1.35 18.00
N CYS A 300 -1.71 -1.33 18.99
CA CYS A 300 -1.35 -1.23 20.40
C CYS A 300 -1.93 -2.40 21.19
N PHE A 301 -1.13 -3.00 22.08
CA PHE A 301 -1.58 -4.08 22.95
C PHE A 301 -2.60 -3.60 23.99
N SER A 302 -2.50 -2.34 24.41
CA SER A 302 -3.30 -1.75 25.49
C SER A 302 -3.09 -2.40 26.86
N SER A 303 -2.01 -3.17 27.01
CA SER A 303 -1.55 -3.79 28.25
C SER A 303 -0.03 -4.03 28.18
N ALA A 304 0.58 -4.26 29.34
CA ALA A 304 1.98 -4.64 29.48
C ALA A 304 2.08 -6.14 29.81
N GLY A 305 3.21 -6.76 29.44
CA GLY A 305 3.46 -8.19 29.68
C GLY A 305 3.55 -9.03 28.40
N ASN A 306 4.28 -10.15 28.46
CA ASN A 306 4.62 -10.93 27.25
C ASN A 306 3.46 -11.78 26.75
N VAL A 307 2.53 -12.18 27.63
CA VAL A 307 1.38 -13.02 27.26
C VAL A 307 0.47 -12.29 26.26
N ASP A 308 0.05 -11.08 26.62
CA ASP A 308 -0.81 -10.26 25.76
C ASP A 308 -0.05 -9.83 24.49
N ALA A 309 1.20 -9.41 24.63
CA ALA A 309 2.05 -9.05 23.51
C ALA A 309 2.19 -10.21 22.50
N SER A 310 2.44 -11.44 22.97
CA SER A 310 2.54 -12.62 22.10
C SER A 310 1.21 -12.95 21.42
N SER A 311 0.10 -12.93 22.17
CA SER A 311 -1.23 -13.26 21.68
C SER A 311 -1.69 -12.28 20.59
N ILE A 312 -1.62 -10.98 20.88
CA ILE A 312 -2.02 -9.92 19.95
C ILE A 312 -1.11 -9.89 18.73
N THR A 313 0.21 -10.03 18.91
CA THR A 313 1.15 -10.11 17.79
C THR A 313 0.80 -11.29 16.88
N THR A 314 0.56 -12.48 17.43
CA THR A 314 0.20 -13.68 16.64
C THR A 314 -1.05 -13.44 15.81
N THR A 315 -2.11 -12.88 16.41
CA THR A 315 -3.34 -12.52 15.71
C THR A 315 -3.07 -11.56 14.54
N LEU A 316 -2.33 -10.48 14.78
CA LEU A 316 -2.00 -9.50 13.74
C LEU A 316 -1.09 -10.09 12.64
N LEU A 317 -0.19 -11.00 12.98
CA LEU A 317 0.66 -11.69 12.00
C LEU A 317 -0.16 -12.58 11.06
N ILE A 318 -1.23 -13.20 11.56
CA ILE A 318 -2.13 -14.05 10.78
C ILE A 318 -3.07 -13.18 9.92
N GLU A 319 -3.71 -12.18 10.53
CA GLU A 319 -4.74 -11.37 9.86
C GLU A 319 -4.15 -10.37 8.86
N LEU A 320 -3.03 -9.73 9.19
CA LEU A 320 -2.43 -8.69 8.35
C LEU A 320 -1.29 -9.21 7.47
N GLN A 321 -0.65 -10.32 7.85
CA GLN A 321 0.49 -10.91 7.15
C GLN A 321 1.66 -9.93 6.85
N PRO A 322 2.12 -9.11 7.81
CA PRO A 322 3.15 -8.11 7.56
C PRO A 322 4.46 -8.73 7.06
N LYS A 323 5.26 -7.97 6.33
CA LYS A 323 6.61 -8.40 5.92
C LYS A 323 7.64 -8.24 7.04
N ASN A 324 7.56 -7.16 7.82
CA ASN A 324 8.47 -6.86 8.93
C ASN A 324 7.68 -6.40 10.16
N VAL A 325 8.23 -6.62 11.35
CA VAL A 325 7.66 -6.14 12.62
C VAL A 325 8.65 -5.20 13.29
N ILE A 326 8.16 -4.05 13.78
CA ILE A 326 8.92 -3.17 14.66
C ILE A 326 8.15 -3.02 15.96
N MET A 327 8.83 -3.27 17.06
CA MET A 327 8.30 -3.03 18.38
C MET A 327 8.86 -1.72 18.91
N LEU A 328 7.96 -0.77 19.14
CA LEU A 328 8.27 0.59 19.57
C LEU A 328 7.72 0.80 20.98
N GLY A 329 8.52 1.40 21.85
CA GLY A 329 8.01 1.92 23.11
C GLY A 329 9.08 2.46 24.03
N ILE A 330 8.82 2.42 25.33
CA ILE A 330 9.75 2.85 26.38
C ILE A 330 10.32 1.67 27.16
N ALA A 331 11.44 1.88 27.85
CA ALA A 331 12.09 0.88 28.68
C ALA A 331 12.89 1.51 29.82
N ALA A 332 13.21 0.70 30.82
CA ALA A 332 14.14 1.05 31.88
C ALA A 332 15.59 0.80 31.43
N GLY A 333 16.48 1.76 31.64
CA GLY A 333 17.91 1.63 31.33
C GLY A 333 18.76 1.52 32.60
N MET A 334 19.87 0.80 32.59
CA MET A 334 20.79 0.79 33.73
C MET A 334 21.46 2.14 33.87
N ARG A 335 21.38 2.77 35.05
CA ARG A 335 21.87 4.13 35.34
C ARG A 335 23.33 4.40 34.94
N GLU A 336 24.21 3.41 35.07
CA GLU A 336 25.63 3.54 34.70
C GLU A 336 25.91 3.33 33.20
N LYS A 337 24.90 2.91 32.43
CA LYS A 337 25.02 2.53 31.01
C LYS A 337 24.13 3.32 30.08
N CYS A 338 23.03 3.87 30.60
CA CYS A 338 22.01 4.57 29.85
C CYS A 338 21.75 5.97 30.42
N ALA A 339 21.16 6.83 29.60
CA ALA A 339 20.64 8.13 30.02
C ALA A 339 19.17 8.27 29.63
N LEU A 340 18.42 9.08 30.36
CA LEU A 340 17.01 9.36 30.05
C LEU A 340 16.89 10.02 28.67
N GLY A 341 15.89 9.59 27.90
CA GLY A 341 15.66 10.04 26.52
C GLY A 341 16.59 9.39 25.49
N GLU A 342 17.56 8.57 25.90
CA GLU A 342 18.39 7.80 24.98
C GLU A 342 17.53 6.77 24.22
N VAL A 343 17.84 6.54 22.94
CA VAL A 343 17.15 5.53 22.13
C VAL A 343 18.06 4.33 21.89
N VAL A 344 17.52 3.14 22.08
CA VAL A 344 18.23 1.88 21.88
C VAL A 344 17.54 0.99 20.85
N LEU A 345 18.35 0.25 20.08
CA LEU A 345 17.90 -0.81 19.19
C LEU A 345 18.31 -2.16 19.79
N SER A 346 17.42 -3.15 19.79
CA SER A 346 17.76 -4.49 20.26
C SER A 346 18.82 -5.13 19.37
N GLU A 347 19.95 -5.57 19.92
CA GLU A 347 20.84 -6.54 19.25
C GLU A 347 20.42 -7.99 19.56
N GLN A 348 19.89 -8.18 20.77
CA GLN A 348 19.49 -9.43 21.37
C GLN A 348 18.42 -9.15 22.43
N VAL A 349 17.42 -10.03 22.52
CA VAL A 349 16.40 -10.01 23.58
C VAL A 349 16.61 -11.24 24.47
N VAL A 350 16.66 -11.03 25.78
CA VAL A 350 16.84 -12.08 26.79
C VAL A 350 15.57 -12.19 27.63
N ALA A 351 14.76 -13.21 27.37
CA ALA A 351 13.61 -13.55 28.20
C ALA A 351 14.10 -14.12 29.53
N TYR A 352 14.05 -13.33 30.61
CA TYR A 352 14.72 -13.67 31.87
C TYR A 352 13.85 -14.41 32.89
N GLU A 353 12.55 -14.58 32.62
CA GLU A 353 11.60 -15.17 33.57
C GLU A 353 11.73 -16.68 33.75
N GLY A 354 12.22 -17.40 32.74
CA GLY A 354 12.36 -18.85 32.79
C GLY A 354 13.26 -19.29 33.95
N ALA A 355 12.75 -20.14 34.83
CA ALA A 355 13.51 -20.70 35.95
C ALA A 355 12.89 -22.02 36.46
N ALA A 356 13.70 -22.84 37.12
CA ALA A 356 13.25 -23.97 37.92
C ALA A 356 13.38 -23.66 39.42
N LEU A 357 12.33 -23.90 40.19
CA LEU A 357 12.38 -23.86 41.65
C LEU A 357 12.88 -25.21 42.16
N ILE A 358 13.97 -25.19 42.93
CA ILE A 358 14.65 -26.39 43.44
C ILE A 358 14.39 -26.52 44.94
N GLU A 359 14.49 -27.75 45.45
CA GLU A 359 14.49 -28.04 46.88
C GLU A 359 15.45 -27.12 47.65
N GLY A 360 15.06 -26.75 48.88
CA GLY A 360 15.82 -25.81 49.70
C GLY A 360 15.62 -24.33 49.34
N GLY A 361 14.70 -24.01 48.42
CA GLY A 361 14.34 -22.63 48.07
C GLY A 361 15.29 -21.95 47.07
N ALA A 362 16.21 -22.72 46.48
CA ALA A 362 17.07 -22.23 45.42
C ALA A 362 16.30 -22.08 44.09
N THR A 363 16.68 -21.09 43.29
CA THR A 363 16.13 -20.87 41.94
C THR A 363 17.23 -21.06 40.92
N GLU A 364 17.02 -21.97 39.96
CA GLU A 364 17.91 -22.17 38.81
C GLU A 364 17.34 -21.43 37.61
N HIS A 365 17.98 -20.33 37.21
CA HIS A 365 17.52 -19.53 36.09
C HIS A 365 17.81 -20.19 34.74
N ARG A 366 16.84 -20.08 33.83
CA ARG A 366 16.85 -20.64 32.47
C ARG A 366 16.42 -19.57 31.46
N PRO A 367 17.21 -18.49 31.29
CA PRO A 367 16.86 -17.42 30.37
C PRO A 367 16.89 -17.92 28.92
N LYS A 368 16.00 -17.38 28.08
CA LYS A 368 15.99 -17.66 26.64
C LYS A 368 16.44 -16.44 25.87
N SER A 369 17.49 -16.59 25.09
CA SER A 369 18.03 -15.52 24.26
C SER A 369 17.60 -15.63 22.81
N THR A 370 17.15 -14.53 22.22
CA THR A 370 16.79 -14.41 20.81
C THR A 370 17.63 -13.31 20.17
N VAL A 371 18.31 -13.65 19.07
CA VAL A 371 19.12 -12.70 18.29
C VAL A 371 18.36 -12.29 17.02
N LEU A 372 18.72 -11.14 16.49
CA LEU A 372 18.18 -10.65 15.22
C LEU A 372 18.60 -11.52 14.03
N ASP A 373 17.68 -11.67 13.06
CA ASP A 373 17.97 -12.26 11.76
C ASP A 373 19.11 -11.52 11.05
N LEU A 374 19.86 -12.21 10.19
CA LEU A 374 21.00 -11.62 9.48
C LEU A 374 20.60 -10.37 8.70
N LYS A 375 19.46 -10.39 8.00
CA LYS A 375 18.94 -9.24 7.26
C LYS A 375 18.74 -8.03 8.16
N VAL A 376 18.04 -8.18 9.28
CA VAL A 376 17.80 -7.08 10.23
C VAL A 376 19.12 -6.57 10.82
N ARG A 377 20.07 -7.46 11.13
CA ARG A 377 21.40 -7.05 11.60
C ARG A 377 22.17 -6.22 10.57
N GLN A 378 22.09 -6.59 9.28
CA GLN A 378 22.71 -5.82 8.20
C GLN A 378 22.02 -4.47 7.98
N ASP A 379 20.69 -4.43 8.01
CA ASP A 379 19.89 -3.20 7.93
C ASP A 379 20.28 -2.23 9.06
N VAL A 380 20.31 -2.70 10.32
CA VAL A 380 20.73 -1.90 11.49
C VAL A 380 22.18 -1.44 11.39
N SER A 381 23.11 -2.33 11.01
CA SER A 381 24.53 -1.96 10.86
C SER A 381 24.73 -0.89 9.77
N THR A 382 24.00 -1.01 8.66
CA THR A 382 24.07 -0.04 7.56
C THR A 382 23.49 1.30 7.98
N TYR A 383 22.33 1.28 8.64
CA TYR A 383 21.67 2.47 9.19
C TYR A 383 22.59 3.26 10.13
N LEU A 384 23.24 2.58 11.09
CA LEU A 384 24.11 3.20 12.08
C LEU A 384 25.49 3.61 11.54
N SER A 385 25.92 3.08 10.39
CA SER A 385 27.22 3.44 9.80
C SER A 385 27.23 4.86 9.22
N ASN A 386 26.07 5.40 8.83
CA ASN A 386 25.90 6.72 8.23
C ASN A 386 25.78 7.85 9.27
N LYS A 387 26.70 7.90 10.24
CA LYS A 387 26.58 8.71 11.48
C LYS A 387 26.15 10.16 11.27
N SER A 388 26.90 10.96 10.50
CA SER A 388 26.62 12.40 10.35
C SER A 388 25.28 12.68 9.65
N SER A 389 24.93 11.86 8.67
CA SER A 389 23.64 11.97 7.97
C SER A 389 22.50 11.55 8.91
N LEU A 390 22.67 10.46 9.65
CA LEU A 390 21.69 9.98 10.64
C LEU A 390 21.43 11.02 11.73
N GLU A 391 22.48 11.56 12.32
CA GLU A 391 22.39 12.62 13.33
C GLU A 391 21.61 13.84 12.80
N SER A 392 21.96 14.31 11.60
CA SER A 392 21.31 15.47 10.97
C SER A 392 19.82 15.23 10.69
N ARG A 393 19.44 14.00 10.31
CA ARG A 393 18.02 13.65 10.09
C ARG A 393 17.26 13.56 11.41
N LEU A 394 17.85 12.92 12.42
CA LEU A 394 17.22 12.78 13.73
C LEU A 394 17.05 14.11 14.45
N ILE A 395 18.00 15.05 14.35
CA ILE A 395 17.83 16.42 14.87
C ILE A 395 16.55 17.06 14.31
N LYS A 396 16.36 17.00 12.98
CA LYS A 396 15.14 17.52 12.33
C LYS A 396 13.87 16.81 12.78
N SER A 397 13.93 15.49 12.95
CA SER A 397 12.79 14.72 13.47
C SER A 397 12.45 15.09 14.92
N TYR A 398 13.46 15.35 15.76
CA TYR A 398 13.26 15.79 17.14
C TYR A 398 12.64 17.18 17.20
N GLU A 399 13.09 18.11 16.35
CA GLU A 399 12.48 19.44 16.20
C GLU A 399 11.01 19.34 15.76
N ALA A 400 10.72 18.53 14.75
CA ALA A 400 9.35 18.35 14.22
C ALA A 400 8.39 17.68 15.23
N LEU A 401 8.92 16.85 16.12
CA LEU A 401 8.15 16.18 17.18
C LEU A 401 8.18 16.92 18.52
N GLU A 402 8.76 18.12 18.55
CA GLU A 402 8.88 18.97 19.73
C GLU A 402 9.54 18.26 20.92
N ILE A 403 10.58 17.46 20.64
CA ILE A 403 11.33 16.70 21.65
C ILE A 403 12.38 17.63 22.27
N ILE A 404 12.03 18.20 23.42
CA ILE A 404 12.93 19.09 24.18
C ILE A 404 13.35 18.36 25.46
N LEU A 405 14.57 17.82 25.46
CA LEU A 405 15.15 17.18 26.62
C LEU A 405 15.76 18.23 27.57
N PRO A 406 15.54 18.14 28.90
CA PRO A 406 16.16 19.05 29.85
C PRO A 406 17.67 18.77 29.97
N ASP A 407 18.48 19.83 30.17
CA ASP A 407 19.94 19.70 30.32
C ASP A 407 20.36 18.80 31.49
N SER A 408 19.58 18.81 32.57
CA SER A 408 19.78 17.99 33.75
C SER A 408 18.49 17.83 34.54
N ILE A 409 18.39 16.72 35.29
CA ILE A 409 17.32 16.48 36.25
C ILE A 409 17.86 15.73 37.46
N GLU A 410 17.23 15.89 38.62
CA GLU A 410 17.64 15.24 39.87
C GLU A 410 17.61 13.71 39.80
N ILE A 411 16.73 13.14 38.98
CA ILE A 411 16.53 11.69 38.92
C ILE A 411 17.60 10.95 38.10
N GLY A 412 18.51 11.65 37.40
CA GLY A 412 19.66 11.03 36.74
C GLY A 412 20.11 11.69 35.43
N PRO A 413 21.07 11.06 34.71
CA PRO A 413 21.62 11.61 33.48
C PRO A 413 20.57 11.67 32.37
N VAL A 414 20.59 12.76 31.60
CA VAL A 414 19.79 12.94 30.39
C VAL A 414 20.71 12.89 29.19
N THR A 415 20.30 12.23 28.11
CA THR A 415 21.12 12.13 26.89
C THR A 415 21.33 13.52 26.28
N LYS A 416 22.53 13.75 25.75
CA LYS A 416 22.88 14.92 24.93
C LYS A 416 22.98 14.58 23.44
N SER A 417 22.73 13.32 23.09
CA SER A 417 22.85 12.78 21.75
C SER A 417 21.50 12.24 21.29
N VAL A 418 21.17 12.50 20.03
CA VAL A 418 20.01 11.90 19.35
C VAL A 418 20.36 10.53 18.74
N MET A 419 21.65 10.17 18.71
CA MET A 419 22.11 8.96 18.05
C MET A 419 21.69 7.71 18.83
N PRO A 420 21.00 6.77 18.18
CA PRO A 420 20.64 5.54 18.85
C PRO A 420 21.84 4.58 18.93
N LYS A 421 21.81 3.65 19.89
CA LYS A 421 22.82 2.60 20.05
C LYS A 421 22.20 1.20 20.13
N THR A 422 22.97 0.17 19.83
CA THR A 422 22.54 -1.23 19.97
C THR A 422 22.80 -1.74 21.39
N VAL A 423 21.83 -2.45 21.98
CA VAL A 423 21.97 -3.03 23.32
C VAL A 423 21.31 -4.41 23.41
N THR A 424 21.74 -5.22 24.38
CA THR A 424 21.00 -6.42 24.81
C THR A 424 19.90 -6.01 25.78
N ILE A 425 18.67 -6.41 25.49
CA ILE A 425 17.46 -6.04 26.25
C ILE A 425 16.96 -7.26 27.02
N GLY A 426 16.77 -7.12 28.34
CA GLY A 426 16.06 -8.10 29.17
C GLY A 426 14.55 -7.91 29.06
N SER A 427 13.80 -9.00 28.91
CA SER A 427 12.35 -8.97 28.81
C SER A 427 11.71 -9.95 29.81
N GLY A 428 10.71 -9.49 30.56
CA GLY A 428 10.01 -10.33 31.56
C GLY A 428 8.65 -9.78 31.97
N GLU A 429 8.09 -10.27 33.07
CA GLU A 429 6.73 -9.89 33.51
C GLU A 429 6.74 -8.85 34.64
N LYS A 430 7.91 -8.51 35.16
CA LYS A 430 8.07 -7.65 36.33
C LYS A 430 8.42 -6.24 35.91
N LEU A 431 7.63 -5.27 36.38
CA LEU A 431 8.03 -3.87 36.37
C LEU A 431 9.15 -3.66 37.40
N LEU A 432 10.38 -3.41 36.92
CA LEU A 432 11.54 -3.20 37.77
C LEU A 432 11.46 -1.84 38.46
N ARG A 433 11.60 -1.84 39.80
CA ARG A 433 11.65 -0.64 40.66
C ARG A 433 12.74 -0.76 41.74
N ASP A 434 13.63 -1.72 41.56
CA ASP A 434 14.70 -2.08 42.49
C ASP A 434 16.01 -2.15 41.68
N PRO A 435 16.91 -1.16 41.83
CA PRO A 435 18.15 -1.09 41.07
C PRO A 435 19.03 -2.33 41.24
N GLU A 436 19.04 -2.94 42.43
CA GLU A 436 19.87 -4.12 42.70
C GLU A 436 19.31 -5.34 41.95
N LYS A 437 17.98 -5.52 41.95
CA LYS A 437 17.36 -6.59 41.14
C LYS A 437 17.51 -6.35 39.65
N PHE A 438 17.47 -5.10 39.19
CA PHE A 438 17.72 -4.80 37.79
C PHE A 438 19.18 -5.13 37.43
N LYS A 439 20.14 -4.70 38.26
CA LYS A 439 21.56 -5.02 38.08
C LYS A 439 21.84 -6.53 38.11
N ALA A 440 21.14 -7.28 38.96
CA ALA A 440 21.24 -8.74 39.05
C ALA A 440 20.86 -9.46 37.74
N LEU A 441 20.09 -8.85 36.83
CA LEU A 441 19.83 -9.44 35.51
C LEU A 441 21.14 -9.68 34.71
N LYS A 442 22.23 -8.96 35.02
CA LYS A 442 23.54 -9.21 34.41
C LYS A 442 24.14 -10.57 34.76
N GLU A 443 23.73 -11.18 35.87
CA GLU A 443 24.13 -12.55 36.21
C GLU A 443 23.55 -13.57 35.23
N LEU A 444 22.40 -13.23 34.60
CA LEU A 444 21.76 -14.06 33.58
C LEU A 444 22.37 -13.86 32.20
N ASN A 445 22.74 -12.61 31.88
CA ASN A 445 23.52 -12.27 30.70
C ASN A 445 24.25 -10.93 30.94
N GLY A 446 25.58 -10.97 30.97
CA GLY A 446 26.41 -9.81 31.32
C GLY A 446 26.26 -8.57 30.41
N LYS A 447 25.60 -8.72 29.25
CA LYS A 447 25.34 -7.63 28.31
C LYS A 447 24.00 -6.92 28.51
N ILE A 448 23.11 -7.40 29.38
CA ILE A 448 21.82 -6.73 29.62
C ILE A 448 22.08 -5.32 30.17
N GLU A 449 21.57 -4.30 29.48
CA GLU A 449 21.65 -2.90 29.89
C GLU A 449 20.29 -2.22 30.00
N VAL A 450 19.26 -2.84 29.42
CA VAL A 450 17.89 -2.30 29.32
C VAL A 450 16.91 -3.40 29.67
N ALA A 451 15.78 -3.07 30.29
CA ALA A 451 14.72 -4.00 30.61
C ALA A 451 13.32 -3.45 30.29
N GLU A 452 12.44 -4.33 29.78
CA GLU A 452 11.05 -4.04 29.43
C GLU A 452 10.17 -5.30 29.61
N MET A 453 8.90 -5.23 29.24
CA MET A 453 7.89 -6.22 29.63
C MET A 453 7.19 -7.01 28.49
N GLU A 454 7.45 -6.72 27.22
CA GLU A 454 6.66 -7.30 26.11
C GLU A 454 7.52 -8.00 25.03
N GLY A 455 8.82 -7.71 25.00
CA GLY A 455 9.74 -8.11 23.94
C GLY A 455 9.88 -9.60 23.72
N ALA A 456 9.94 -10.39 24.80
CA ALA A 456 10.02 -11.84 24.69
C ALA A 456 8.79 -12.42 23.99
N GLY A 457 7.60 -11.88 24.28
CA GLY A 457 6.34 -12.27 23.65
C GLY A 457 6.30 -11.94 22.16
N VAL A 458 6.65 -10.70 21.80
CA VAL A 458 6.67 -10.26 20.39
C VAL A 458 7.68 -11.06 19.58
N PHE A 459 8.90 -11.26 20.10
CA PHE A 459 9.95 -12.01 19.42
C PHE A 459 9.59 -13.50 19.29
N ALA A 460 8.93 -14.09 20.28
CA ALA A 460 8.45 -15.47 20.20
C ALA A 460 7.39 -15.65 19.09
N ALA A 461 6.41 -14.74 19.02
CA ALA A 461 5.39 -14.75 17.97
C ALA A 461 6.02 -14.57 16.57
N CYS A 462 6.93 -13.59 16.42
CA CYS A 462 7.62 -13.35 15.15
C CYS A 462 8.49 -14.54 14.72
N ALA A 463 9.21 -15.17 15.65
CA ALA A 463 10.02 -16.35 15.37
C ALA A 463 9.18 -17.53 14.88
N LEU A 464 8.01 -17.78 15.49
CA LEU A 464 7.07 -18.82 15.08
C LEU A 464 6.59 -18.62 13.64
N HIS A 465 6.28 -17.37 13.26
CA HIS A 465 5.78 -17.00 11.94
C HIS A 465 6.88 -16.62 10.93
N LYS A 466 8.16 -16.78 11.30
CA LYS A 466 9.34 -16.42 10.50
C LYS A 466 9.29 -14.98 9.98
N LYS A 467 8.90 -14.06 10.86
CA LYS A 467 8.83 -12.63 10.55
C LYS A 467 10.04 -11.90 11.14
N PRO A 468 10.80 -11.14 10.32
CA PRO A 468 11.83 -10.25 10.81
C PRO A 468 11.25 -9.27 11.83
N VAL A 469 11.94 -9.10 12.96
CA VAL A 469 11.53 -8.21 14.05
C VAL A 469 12.69 -7.36 14.53
N LEU A 470 12.42 -6.09 14.84
CA LEU A 470 13.36 -5.18 15.51
C LEU A 470 12.64 -4.49 16.68
N MET A 471 13.30 -4.35 17.84
CA MET A 471 12.80 -3.52 18.92
C MET A 471 13.56 -2.20 19.00
N ILE A 472 12.82 -1.11 19.17
CA ILE A 472 13.34 0.25 19.35
C ILE A 472 12.70 0.82 20.61
N ARG A 473 13.53 1.10 21.63
CA ARG A 473 13.05 1.60 22.93
C ARG A 473 13.69 2.93 23.28
N GLY A 474 12.89 3.84 23.85
CA GLY A 474 13.39 5.04 24.51
C GLY A 474 13.56 4.81 26.00
N ILE A 475 14.64 5.28 26.60
CA ILE A 475 14.88 5.13 28.04
C ILE A 475 14.05 6.16 28.82
N SER A 476 13.04 5.68 29.56
CA SER A 476 12.11 6.52 30.33
C SER A 476 12.49 6.66 31.80
N ASP A 477 13.21 5.68 32.34
CA ASP A 477 13.55 5.58 33.75
C ASP A 477 14.76 4.63 33.96
N PHE A 478 15.17 4.47 35.22
CA PHE A 478 16.32 3.65 35.60
C PHE A 478 15.95 2.35 36.34
N GLY A 479 14.68 1.93 36.30
CA GLY A 479 14.21 0.74 37.01
C GLY A 479 14.29 0.85 38.53
N ASP A 480 14.15 2.08 39.06
CA ASP A 480 14.20 2.40 40.49
C ASP A 480 12.92 3.12 40.96
N SER A 481 12.92 3.66 42.18
CA SER A 481 11.76 4.35 42.75
C SER A 481 11.64 5.82 42.31
N THR A 482 12.67 6.37 41.66
CA THR A 482 12.69 7.74 41.16
C THR A 482 12.05 7.80 39.77
N LYS A 483 11.17 8.78 39.55
CA LYS A 483 10.48 8.92 38.27
C LYS A 483 10.15 10.36 37.95
N ASP A 484 10.19 10.67 36.67
CA ASP A 484 9.59 11.85 36.09
C ASP A 484 8.75 11.40 34.90
N ASN A 485 7.43 11.47 35.05
CA ASN A 485 6.49 10.98 34.05
C ASN A 485 6.62 11.71 32.69
N ARG A 486 7.26 12.89 32.64
CA ARG A 486 7.54 13.59 31.37
C ARG A 486 8.41 12.75 30.44
N PHE A 487 9.31 11.93 30.99
CA PHE A 487 10.17 11.07 30.19
C PHE A 487 9.46 9.90 29.54
N HIS A 488 8.23 9.55 29.96
CA HIS A 488 7.44 8.57 29.22
C HIS A 488 7.07 9.10 27.82
N ASP A 489 6.62 10.35 27.73
CA ASP A 489 6.30 11.00 26.46
C ASP A 489 7.55 11.28 25.64
N LEU A 490 8.57 11.91 26.25
CA LEU A 490 9.81 12.26 25.56
C LEU A 490 10.54 11.03 25.01
N ALA A 491 10.66 9.96 25.80
CA ALA A 491 11.32 8.73 25.35
C ALA A 491 10.50 7.99 24.29
N ALA A 492 9.16 7.97 24.41
CA ALA A 492 8.29 7.40 23.38
C ALA A 492 8.43 8.15 22.05
N LYS A 493 8.41 9.49 22.07
CA LYS A 493 8.63 10.33 20.88
C LYS A 493 10.01 10.12 20.28
N ALA A 494 11.06 10.04 21.11
CA ALA A 494 12.43 9.80 20.65
C ALA A 494 12.55 8.44 19.93
N ALA A 495 11.98 7.38 20.52
CA ALA A 495 11.95 6.05 19.89
C ALA A 495 11.11 6.03 18.61
N ALA A 496 9.99 6.77 18.58
CA ALA A 496 9.13 6.88 17.40
C ALA A 496 9.83 7.64 16.26
N ALA A 497 10.59 8.70 16.58
CA ALA A 497 11.41 9.44 15.62
C ALA A 497 12.43 8.52 14.94
N VAL A 498 13.17 7.73 15.74
CA VAL A 498 14.13 6.75 15.23
C VAL A 498 13.44 5.64 14.43
N THR A 499 12.25 5.21 14.85
CA THR A 499 11.45 4.22 14.11
C THR A 499 11.07 4.72 12.72
N ALA A 500 10.54 5.95 12.61
CA ALA A 500 10.17 6.54 11.33
C ALA A 500 11.39 6.75 10.42
N ASP A 501 12.51 7.23 10.95
CA ASP A 501 13.74 7.40 10.18
C ASP A 501 14.31 6.04 9.71
N TYR A 502 14.27 5.02 10.56
CA TYR A 502 14.70 3.66 10.22
C TYR A 502 13.85 3.05 9.12
N ILE A 503 12.52 3.18 9.15
CA ILE A 503 11.65 2.68 8.06
C ILE A 503 12.00 3.38 6.73
N THR A 504 12.31 4.67 6.79
CA THR A 504 12.58 5.52 5.62
C THR A 504 13.97 5.26 5.02
N HIS A 505 14.99 5.04 5.85
CA HIS A 505 16.40 5.04 5.42
C HIS A 505 17.20 3.78 5.75
N GLY A 506 16.75 2.96 6.71
CA GLY A 506 17.51 1.83 7.24
C GLY A 506 16.94 0.46 6.87
N LEU A 507 15.61 0.35 6.79
CA LEU A 507 14.93 -0.92 6.50
C LEU A 507 15.10 -1.30 5.03
N THR A 508 15.28 -2.58 4.72
CA THR A 508 15.11 -3.09 3.35
C THR A 508 13.74 -3.76 3.21
N LEU A 509 12.95 -3.40 2.18
CA LEU A 509 11.61 -4.00 1.97
C LEU A 509 11.63 -5.28 1.12
N ASN A 510 12.77 -5.60 0.52
CA ASN A 510 12.89 -6.75 -0.39
C ASN A 510 12.68 -8.06 0.37
N ASN A 511 11.76 -8.87 -0.15
CA ASN A 511 12.14 -10.06 -0.92
C ASN A 511 11.36 -10.05 -2.24
#